data_AF-A0A7V9UK74-F1
#
_entry.id   AF-A0A7V9UK74-F1
#
_cell.length_a   1.000
_cell.length_b   1.000
_cell.length_c   1.000
_cell.angle_alpha   90.00
_cell.angle_beta   90.00
_cell.angle_gamma   90.00
#
_symmetry.space_group_name_H-M   'P 1'
#
loop_
_entity.id
_entity.type
_entity.pdbx_description
1 polymer ?
#
loop_
_entity_poly.entity_id
_entity_poly.type
_entity_poly.pdbx_seq_one_letter_code
_entity_poly.pdbx_strand_id
1 'polypeptide(L)'
;MFASTGLRRRALVLTIILTAGFSSLAHAQKKPKAPAPTGTPIAWRDPGDIAARDLRHGPGSAELAPQAPFTFISESKIGASPKFKVKDARGVTWSVKMGPEAQAETVATRLVWAMGYFADEAYHLDRIEVQNLPRLARGQEFQSGNAVRDVRMEPRRADVKRGAIWDWLENPFVGQREFNGLKVLMVLVANYDTRLDNNQIYYGKNSETGVMEARYVVTDIGATLGKVGGLGGKRSKNVLEDFRSSKFIETVENGMVNFDYHTKPKGAGGFASVFNPGYGKRQANKEKAMRSLPVEDVRWIGSMLARLSDEQLRDAFRAAHYDNATMEGYISVLRGRINQLKQLPSSAPSAMGQK
;
A
#
# COMPACT_ATOMS: atom_id res chain seq x y z
N MET A 1 65.33 42.04 -31.96
CA MET A 1 64.86 40.97 -32.86
C MET A 1 63.65 40.30 -32.21
N PHE A 2 62.63 40.03 -33.02
CA PHE A 2 61.23 39.79 -32.65
C PHE A 2 60.95 38.46 -31.92
N ALA A 3 59.97 38.49 -31.00
CA ALA A 3 59.08 37.37 -30.64
C ALA A 3 57.71 37.99 -30.28
N SER A 4 56.69 37.95 -31.16
CA SER A 4 55.59 36.96 -31.23
C SER A 4 54.84 36.85 -29.89
N THR A 5 53.54 37.14 -29.73
CA THR A 5 52.32 36.60 -30.38
C THR A 5 51.14 37.34 -29.72
N GLY A 6 50.06 37.81 -30.37
CA GLY A 6 49.18 37.10 -31.30
C GLY A 6 47.90 36.60 -30.59
N LEU A 7 47.10 37.48 -29.97
CA LEU A 7 45.84 37.13 -29.28
C LEU A 7 44.71 36.94 -30.30
N ARG A 8 44.45 35.70 -30.74
CA ARG A 8 43.28 35.37 -31.58
C ARG A 8 42.07 35.04 -30.72
N ARG A 9 41.08 35.93 -30.73
CA ARG A 9 39.69 35.70 -30.29
C ARG A 9 39.11 34.49 -31.04
N ARG A 10 38.72 33.44 -30.32
CA ARG A 10 37.87 32.37 -30.87
C ARG A 10 36.45 32.60 -30.38
N ALA A 11 35.58 33.01 -31.32
CA ALA A 11 34.13 32.99 -31.14
C ALA A 11 33.65 31.53 -31.16
N LEU A 12 32.96 31.12 -30.10
CA LEU A 12 32.32 29.81 -30.01
C LEU A 12 30.94 29.92 -30.68
N VAL A 13 30.83 29.46 -31.92
CA VAL A 13 29.53 29.28 -32.60
C VAL A 13 28.96 27.95 -32.13
N LEU A 14 27.88 28.00 -31.34
CA LEU A 14 27.16 26.81 -30.87
C LEU A 14 26.10 26.45 -31.93
N THR A 15 26.45 25.52 -32.82
CA THR A 15 25.53 24.95 -33.80
C THR A 15 24.59 23.97 -33.09
N ILE A 16 23.32 24.36 -32.92
CA ILE A 16 22.25 23.47 -32.47
C ILE A 16 21.87 22.56 -33.64
N ILE A 17 22.31 21.31 -33.59
CA ILE A 17 21.83 20.26 -34.48
C ILE A 17 20.52 19.71 -33.88
N LEU A 18 19.39 20.12 -34.45
CA LEU A 18 18.09 19.49 -34.24
C LEU A 18 18.13 18.08 -34.86
N THR A 19 18.41 17.06 -34.05
CA THR A 19 18.10 15.68 -34.43
C THR A 19 16.65 15.41 -34.07
N ALA A 20 15.78 15.51 -35.08
CA ALA A 20 14.41 15.01 -35.02
C ALA A 20 14.44 13.47 -34.95
N GLY A 21 14.67 12.95 -33.74
CA GLY A 21 14.44 11.55 -33.44
C GLY A 21 12.93 11.28 -33.45
N PHE A 22 12.44 10.71 -34.56
CA PHE A 22 11.14 10.06 -34.62
C PHE A 22 11.10 8.95 -33.56
N SER A 23 10.71 9.32 -32.34
CA SER A 23 10.28 8.35 -31.34
C SER A 23 8.91 7.90 -31.80
N SER A 24 8.85 6.69 -32.34
CA SER A 24 7.60 5.97 -32.53
C SER A 24 6.83 6.04 -31.22
N LEU A 25 5.73 6.79 -31.24
CA LEU A 25 4.68 6.70 -30.24
C LEU A 25 4.18 5.26 -30.30
N ALA A 26 4.83 4.38 -29.55
CA ALA A 26 4.28 3.12 -29.14
C ALA A 26 3.01 3.50 -28.35
N HIS A 27 1.90 3.59 -29.08
CA HIS A 27 0.57 3.53 -28.53
C HIS A 27 0.59 2.28 -27.66
N ALA A 28 0.73 2.48 -26.35
CA ALA A 28 0.48 1.43 -25.39
C ALA A 28 -0.95 0.99 -25.68
N GLN A 29 -1.10 -0.14 -26.36
CA GLN A 29 -2.40 -0.74 -26.61
C GLN A 29 -3.07 -0.82 -25.24
N LYS A 30 -4.14 -0.04 -25.06
CA LYS A 30 -5.05 -0.23 -23.93
C LYS A 30 -5.39 -1.70 -23.97
N LYS A 31 -4.90 -2.47 -23.00
CA LYS A 31 -5.34 -3.84 -22.83
C LYS A 31 -6.87 -3.82 -22.88
N PRO A 32 -7.52 -4.67 -23.70
CA PRO A 32 -8.97 -4.71 -23.77
C PRO A 32 -9.51 -4.78 -22.36
N LYS A 33 -10.48 -3.91 -22.05
CA LYS A 33 -11.17 -3.88 -20.77
C LYS A 33 -11.68 -5.31 -20.55
N ALA A 34 -11.19 -5.99 -19.51
CA ALA A 34 -11.70 -7.31 -19.18
C ALA A 34 -13.24 -7.19 -19.11
N PRO A 35 -14.00 -8.20 -19.59
CA PRO A 35 -15.46 -8.15 -19.58
C PRO A 35 -15.98 -7.77 -18.19
N ALA A 36 -17.13 -7.08 -18.18
CA ALA A 36 -17.72 -6.56 -16.96
C ALA A 36 -17.81 -7.66 -15.88
N PRO A 37 -17.42 -7.36 -14.64
CA PRO A 37 -17.45 -8.28 -13.51
C PRO A 37 -18.76 -9.09 -13.43
N THR A 38 -18.70 -10.43 -13.43
CA THR A 38 -19.81 -11.27 -12.97
C THR A 38 -19.67 -11.47 -11.47
N GLY A 39 -20.63 -10.95 -10.69
CA GLY A 39 -20.71 -11.16 -9.25
C GLY A 39 -21.15 -9.92 -8.45
N THR A 40 -21.70 -10.15 -7.27
CA THR A 40 -22.16 -9.09 -6.36
C THR A 40 -20.97 -8.28 -5.84
N PRO A 41 -20.93 -6.95 -6.03
CA PRO A 41 -19.87 -6.10 -5.48
C PRO A 41 -19.85 -6.16 -3.94
N ILE A 42 -18.69 -6.44 -3.35
CA ILE A 42 -18.49 -6.39 -1.90
C ILE A 42 -17.13 -5.76 -1.58
N ALA A 43 -17.09 -4.76 -0.71
CA ALA A 43 -15.86 -4.17 -0.19
C ALA A 43 -15.57 -4.52 1.28
N TRP A 44 -16.60 -4.89 2.04
CA TRP A 44 -16.52 -5.09 3.49
C TRP A 44 -17.51 -6.16 3.95
N ARG A 45 -17.18 -6.87 5.03
CA ARG A 45 -18.08 -7.70 5.81
C ARG A 45 -17.88 -7.41 7.29
N ASP A 46 -18.92 -7.67 8.08
CA ASP A 46 -18.77 -7.65 9.53
C ASP A 46 -17.67 -8.65 9.96
N PRO A 47 -16.59 -8.19 10.63
CA PRO A 47 -15.56 -9.08 11.13
C PRO A 47 -16.00 -9.93 12.32
N GLY A 48 -17.21 -9.76 12.86
CA GLY A 48 -17.71 -10.50 14.00
C GLY A 48 -16.96 -10.15 15.29
N ASP A 49 -16.49 -11.16 16.01
CA ASP A 49 -15.69 -10.92 17.21
C ASP A 49 -14.24 -10.55 16.87
N ILE A 50 -13.97 -9.25 16.83
CA ILE A 50 -12.65 -8.67 16.61
C ILE A 50 -11.64 -9.14 17.66
N ALA A 51 -12.07 -9.35 18.92
CA ALA A 51 -11.17 -9.77 19.99
C ALA A 51 -10.66 -11.22 19.80
N ALA A 52 -11.39 -12.03 19.03
CA ALA A 52 -11.03 -13.41 18.70
C ALA A 52 -10.25 -13.54 17.37
N ARG A 53 -9.97 -12.44 16.65
CA ARG A 53 -9.24 -12.48 15.37
C ARG A 53 -7.77 -12.85 15.57
N ASP A 54 -7.28 -13.79 14.77
CA ASP A 54 -5.86 -14.16 14.72
C ASP A 54 -5.05 -13.21 13.82
N LEU A 55 -4.36 -12.26 14.44
CA LEU A 55 -3.47 -11.35 13.72
C LEU A 55 -2.09 -11.96 13.43
N ARG A 56 -1.73 -13.13 13.99
CA ARG A 56 -0.49 -13.84 13.64
C ARG A 56 -0.53 -14.29 12.20
N HIS A 57 -1.61 -14.93 11.76
CA HIS A 57 -1.76 -15.42 10.39
C HIS A 57 -2.63 -14.53 9.49
N GLY A 58 -3.47 -13.66 10.07
CA GLY A 58 -4.25 -12.68 9.32
C GLY A 58 -5.20 -13.34 8.32
N PRO A 59 -5.22 -12.91 7.04
CA PRO A 59 -6.03 -13.55 6.00
C PRO A 59 -5.69 -15.03 5.71
N GLY A 60 -4.52 -15.49 6.16
CA GLY A 60 -4.03 -16.85 5.95
C GLY A 60 -4.25 -17.76 7.18
N SER A 61 -3.44 -18.81 7.27
CA SER A 61 -3.39 -19.72 8.43
C SER A 61 -2.02 -20.39 8.52
N ALA A 62 -1.74 -21.08 9.63
CA ALA A 62 -0.50 -21.85 9.77
C ALA A 62 -0.42 -22.96 8.70
N GLU A 63 -1.53 -23.63 8.42
CA GLU A 63 -1.64 -24.71 7.44
C GLU A 63 -1.43 -24.19 6.01
N LEU A 64 -1.81 -22.93 5.74
CA LEU A 64 -1.68 -22.30 4.44
C LEU A 64 -0.32 -21.64 4.19
N ALA A 65 0.56 -21.58 5.20
CA ALA A 65 1.87 -20.95 5.14
C ALA A 65 2.83 -21.64 4.13
N PRO A 66 3.80 -20.93 3.52
CA PRO A 66 4.73 -21.50 2.54
C PRO A 66 5.52 -22.69 3.08
N GLN A 67 5.69 -23.74 2.26
CA GLN A 67 6.42 -24.96 2.66
C GLN A 67 7.64 -25.23 1.77
N ALA A 68 8.83 -25.27 2.37
CA ALA A 68 10.06 -25.65 1.67
C ALA A 68 10.05 -27.14 1.22
N PRO A 69 10.80 -27.53 0.17
CA PRO A 69 11.71 -26.69 -0.62
C PRO A 69 10.99 -25.67 -1.51
N PHE A 70 11.67 -24.56 -1.80
CA PHE A 70 11.23 -23.57 -2.77
C PHE A 70 12.05 -23.70 -4.05
N THR A 71 11.39 -23.75 -5.20
CA THR A 71 12.06 -23.78 -6.51
C THR A 71 11.79 -22.49 -7.27
N PHE A 72 12.85 -21.85 -7.77
CA PHE A 72 12.75 -20.63 -8.57
C PHE A 72 11.92 -20.87 -9.84
N ILE A 73 11.04 -19.91 -10.17
CA ILE A 73 10.26 -19.91 -11.41
C ILE A 73 10.74 -18.79 -12.34
N SER A 74 10.73 -17.54 -11.85
CA SER A 74 11.02 -16.37 -12.68
C SER A 74 11.27 -15.12 -11.83
N GLU A 75 12.17 -14.25 -12.28
CA GLU A 75 12.31 -12.90 -11.71
C GLU A 75 11.34 -11.92 -12.39
N SER A 76 10.72 -11.02 -11.62
CA SER A 76 9.90 -9.94 -12.15
C SER A 76 10.67 -8.62 -12.17
N LYS A 77 10.88 -8.10 -13.36
CA LYS A 77 11.58 -6.82 -13.60
C LYS A 77 10.64 -5.59 -13.53
N ILE A 78 9.35 -5.79 -13.24
CA ILE A 78 8.33 -4.74 -13.18
C ILE A 78 8.15 -4.25 -11.74
N GLY A 79 7.82 -2.96 -11.56
CA GLY A 79 7.59 -2.32 -10.27
C GLY A 79 8.88 -1.86 -9.59
N ALA A 80 8.79 -1.11 -8.49
CA ALA A 80 9.96 -0.55 -7.82
C ALA A 80 10.74 -1.58 -7.00
N SER A 81 10.03 -2.40 -6.20
CA SER A 81 10.63 -3.37 -5.30
C SER A 81 11.09 -4.64 -6.05
N PRO A 82 12.26 -5.21 -5.69
CA PRO A 82 12.74 -6.46 -6.27
C PRO A 82 11.82 -7.62 -5.85
N LYS A 83 11.47 -8.48 -6.82
CA LYS A 83 10.54 -9.58 -6.61
C LYS A 83 10.71 -10.70 -7.64
N PHE A 84 10.43 -11.93 -7.23
CA PHE A 84 10.47 -13.12 -8.06
C PHE A 84 9.34 -14.08 -7.69
N LYS A 85 9.22 -15.18 -8.43
CA LYS A 85 8.25 -16.24 -8.16
C LYS A 85 8.97 -17.53 -7.81
N VAL A 86 8.41 -18.27 -6.86
CA VAL A 86 8.84 -19.63 -6.50
C VAL A 86 7.64 -20.57 -6.50
N LYS A 87 7.92 -21.87 -6.61
CA LYS A 87 6.98 -22.96 -6.31
C LYS A 87 7.39 -23.59 -4.99
N ASP A 88 6.43 -23.84 -4.10
CA ASP A 88 6.68 -24.53 -2.83
C ASP A 88 6.53 -26.06 -2.97
N ALA A 89 6.79 -26.81 -1.89
CA ALA A 89 6.72 -28.27 -1.88
C ALA A 89 5.34 -28.85 -2.24
N ARG A 90 4.27 -28.08 -1.99
CA ARG A 90 2.89 -28.47 -2.31
C ARG A 90 2.47 -28.00 -3.70
N GLY A 91 3.38 -27.37 -4.42
CA GLY A 91 3.16 -26.85 -5.75
C GLY A 91 2.46 -25.50 -5.82
N VAL A 92 2.27 -24.81 -4.69
CA VAL A 92 1.73 -23.46 -4.66
C VAL A 92 2.77 -22.50 -5.22
N THR A 93 2.34 -21.63 -6.14
CA THR A 93 3.19 -20.55 -6.64
C THR A 93 3.12 -19.36 -5.70
N TRP A 94 4.26 -18.83 -5.30
CA TRP A 94 4.38 -17.68 -4.42
C TRP A 94 5.07 -16.53 -5.12
N SER A 95 4.57 -15.31 -4.94
CA SER A 95 5.28 -14.08 -5.23
C SER A 95 6.12 -13.69 -4.02
N VAL A 96 7.44 -13.70 -4.20
CA VAL A 96 8.43 -13.32 -3.19
C VAL A 96 8.84 -11.87 -3.45
N LYS A 97 8.63 -10.99 -2.47
CA LYS A 97 9.00 -9.57 -2.53
C LYS A 97 10.00 -9.28 -1.41
N MET A 98 11.10 -8.61 -1.75
CA MET A 98 12.13 -8.21 -0.80
C MET A 98 12.10 -6.71 -0.54
N GLY A 99 12.78 -6.30 0.53
CA GLY A 99 13.04 -4.90 0.86
C GLY A 99 12.07 -4.33 1.88
N PRO A 100 12.13 -3.01 2.11
CA PRO A 100 11.51 -2.36 3.27
C PRO A 100 9.98 -2.48 3.34
N GLU A 101 9.32 -2.88 2.25
CA GLU A 101 7.86 -3.10 2.22
C GLU A 101 7.46 -4.47 2.76
N ALA A 102 8.36 -5.46 2.84
CA ALA A 102 8.02 -6.84 3.17
C ALA A 102 7.36 -6.96 4.55
N GLN A 103 8.01 -6.39 5.58
CA GLN A 103 7.49 -6.37 6.94
C GLN A 103 6.23 -5.50 7.06
N ALA A 104 6.30 -4.28 6.53
CA ALA A 104 5.23 -3.29 6.66
C ALA A 104 3.93 -3.74 5.98
N GLU A 105 4.02 -4.37 4.80
CA GLU A 105 2.86 -4.94 4.10
C GLU A 105 2.23 -6.09 4.90
N THR A 106 3.06 -6.93 5.53
CA THR A 106 2.61 -8.07 6.35
C THR A 106 1.76 -7.59 7.54
N VAL A 107 2.15 -6.50 8.20
CA VAL A 107 1.36 -5.88 9.28
C VAL A 107 0.09 -5.22 8.74
N ALA A 108 0.21 -4.43 7.67
CA ALA A 108 -0.92 -3.66 7.15
C ALA A 108 -2.07 -4.53 6.65
N THR A 109 -1.78 -5.66 5.97
CA THR A 109 -2.84 -6.58 5.51
C THR A 109 -3.62 -7.20 6.65
N ARG A 110 -2.95 -7.49 7.78
CA ARG A 110 -3.59 -8.01 9.00
C ARG A 110 -4.55 -7.01 9.63
N LEU A 111 -4.14 -5.74 9.73
CA LEU A 111 -5.00 -4.67 10.27
C LEU A 111 -6.22 -4.44 9.39
N VAL A 112 -6.04 -4.42 8.05
CA VAL A 112 -7.14 -4.29 7.09
C VAL A 112 -8.12 -5.45 7.19
N TRP A 113 -7.60 -6.67 7.23
CA TRP A 113 -8.41 -7.88 7.35
C TRP A 113 -9.17 -7.98 8.68
N ALA A 114 -8.52 -7.62 9.79
CA ALA A 114 -9.14 -7.69 11.12
C ALA A 114 -10.40 -6.81 11.21
N MET A 115 -10.48 -5.74 10.42
CA MET A 115 -11.63 -4.83 10.35
C MET A 115 -12.69 -5.23 9.32
N GLY A 116 -12.57 -6.40 8.68
CA GLY A 116 -13.60 -6.95 7.80
C GLY A 116 -13.42 -6.64 6.31
N TYR A 117 -12.32 -5.99 5.93
CA TYR A 117 -11.98 -5.74 4.53
C TYR A 117 -11.20 -6.90 3.93
N PHE A 118 -11.29 -7.06 2.62
CA PHE A 118 -10.46 -8.02 1.90
C PHE A 118 -9.01 -7.51 1.83
N ALA A 119 -8.07 -8.36 2.19
CA ALA A 119 -6.64 -8.10 2.09
C ALA A 119 -5.91 -9.35 1.57
N ASP A 120 -4.75 -9.14 0.94
CA ASP A 120 -3.93 -10.24 0.45
C ASP A 120 -3.35 -11.08 1.60
N GLU A 121 -3.33 -12.39 1.41
CA GLU A 121 -2.53 -13.31 2.21
C GLU A 121 -1.04 -12.94 2.09
N ALA A 122 -0.37 -12.76 3.23
CA ALA A 122 1.04 -12.41 3.27
C ALA A 122 1.75 -13.07 4.47
N TYR A 123 2.83 -13.78 4.17
CA TYR A 123 3.74 -14.38 5.15
C TYR A 123 5.11 -13.73 5.02
N HIS A 124 5.63 -13.19 6.11
CA HIS A 124 7.03 -12.77 6.17
C HIS A 124 7.90 -13.95 6.60
N LEU A 125 9.07 -14.10 5.98
CA LEU A 125 10.10 -15.03 6.42
C LEU A 125 11.44 -14.30 6.42
N ASP A 126 12.18 -14.42 7.51
CA ASP A 126 13.51 -13.80 7.64
C ASP A 126 14.50 -14.36 6.64
N ARG A 127 14.33 -15.62 6.25
CA ARG A 127 15.18 -16.31 5.27
C ARG A 127 14.44 -17.44 4.59
N ILE A 128 14.66 -17.56 3.29
CA ILE A 128 14.28 -18.73 2.50
C ILE A 128 15.49 -19.25 1.71
N GLU A 129 15.57 -20.57 1.54
CA GLU A 129 16.49 -21.21 0.60
C GLU A 129 15.74 -21.56 -0.68
N VAL A 130 16.26 -21.13 -1.83
CA VAL A 130 15.59 -21.26 -3.13
C VAL A 130 16.46 -22.06 -4.09
N GLN A 131 15.98 -23.22 -4.49
CA GLN A 131 16.61 -24.07 -5.48
C GLN A 131 16.60 -23.39 -6.85
N ASN A 132 17.71 -23.52 -7.58
CA ASN A 132 17.91 -22.94 -8.91
C ASN A 132 17.73 -21.41 -8.95
N LEU A 133 18.01 -20.72 -7.84
CA LEU A 133 17.95 -19.26 -7.80
C LEU A 133 19.12 -18.67 -8.60
N PRO A 134 18.86 -17.96 -9.71
CA PRO A 134 19.92 -17.24 -10.40
C PRO A 134 20.38 -16.05 -9.57
N ARG A 135 21.50 -15.44 -9.95
CA ARG A 135 21.83 -14.10 -9.47
C ARG A 135 20.72 -13.13 -9.89
N LEU A 136 20.05 -12.52 -8.92
CA LEU A 136 18.94 -11.60 -9.16
C LEU A 136 19.44 -10.33 -9.85
N ALA A 137 18.65 -9.79 -10.79
CA ALA A 137 18.97 -8.53 -11.43
C ALA A 137 18.79 -7.33 -10.47
N ARG A 138 17.90 -7.44 -9.48
CA ARG A 138 17.67 -6.43 -8.44
C ARG A 138 17.54 -7.09 -7.06
N GLY A 139 17.91 -6.37 -6.01
CA GLY A 139 17.84 -6.89 -4.64
C GLY A 139 18.98 -7.84 -4.28
N GLN A 140 20.14 -7.70 -4.93
CA GLN A 140 21.32 -8.54 -4.67
C GLN A 140 21.80 -8.40 -3.22
N GLU A 141 21.54 -7.27 -2.58
CA GLU A 141 21.79 -7.01 -1.16
C GLU A 141 21.00 -7.93 -0.21
N PHE A 142 19.92 -8.56 -0.69
CA PHE A 142 19.12 -9.55 0.04
C PHE A 142 19.48 -11.00 -0.30
N GLN A 143 20.31 -11.23 -1.32
CA GLN A 143 20.68 -12.56 -1.80
C GLN A 143 22.07 -12.97 -1.29
N SER A 144 22.18 -14.20 -0.76
CA SER A 144 23.45 -14.84 -0.45
C SER A 144 23.44 -16.27 -0.99
N GLY A 145 24.08 -16.48 -2.15
CA GLY A 145 23.98 -17.74 -2.89
C GLY A 145 22.52 -18.05 -3.27
N ASN A 146 22.01 -19.18 -2.79
CA ASN A 146 20.62 -19.60 -2.97
C ASN A 146 19.67 -19.09 -1.86
N ALA A 147 20.20 -18.42 -0.84
CA ALA A 147 19.42 -17.85 0.24
C ALA A 147 18.95 -16.44 -0.10
N VAL A 148 17.73 -16.11 0.33
CA VAL A 148 17.19 -14.75 0.27
C VAL A 148 16.61 -14.39 1.63
N ARG A 149 16.93 -13.21 2.14
CA ARG A 149 16.45 -12.71 3.45
C ARG A 149 15.33 -11.68 3.33
N ASP A 150 14.62 -11.48 4.43
CA ASP A 150 13.61 -10.44 4.65
C ASP A 150 12.56 -10.39 3.53
N VAL A 151 11.88 -11.52 3.35
CA VAL A 151 10.94 -11.72 2.24
C VAL A 151 9.50 -11.75 2.71
N ARG A 152 8.63 -11.12 1.91
CA ARG A 152 7.19 -11.32 1.97
C ARG A 152 6.78 -12.28 0.86
N MET A 153 6.06 -13.34 1.22
CA MET A 153 5.50 -14.33 0.30
C MET A 153 3.98 -14.18 0.24
N GLU A 154 3.47 -13.97 -0.98
CA GLU A 154 2.04 -13.89 -1.30
C GLU A 154 1.67 -15.04 -2.24
N PRO A 155 0.66 -15.86 -1.91
CA PRO A 155 0.30 -17.02 -2.71
C PRO A 155 -0.49 -16.62 -3.96
N ARG A 156 -0.30 -17.40 -5.03
CA ARG A 156 -1.16 -17.41 -6.21
C ARG A 156 -2.13 -18.57 -6.07
N ARG A 157 -3.20 -18.34 -5.30
CA ARG A 157 -4.28 -19.30 -5.07
C ARG A 157 -5.08 -19.51 -6.36
N ALA A 158 -5.40 -20.76 -6.69
CA ALA A 158 -6.03 -21.13 -7.96
C ALA A 158 -7.52 -20.76 -8.04
N ASP A 159 -8.18 -20.69 -6.89
CA ASP A 159 -9.59 -20.34 -6.70
C ASP A 159 -9.83 -18.82 -6.67
N VAL A 160 -8.77 -18.00 -6.62
CA VAL A 160 -8.86 -16.54 -6.62
C VAL A 160 -8.54 -15.99 -8.01
N LYS A 161 -9.57 -15.59 -8.75
CA LYS A 161 -9.40 -14.92 -10.05
C LYS A 161 -9.24 -13.43 -9.87
N ARG A 162 -8.07 -12.89 -10.22
CA ARG A 162 -7.80 -11.44 -10.18
C ARG A 162 -8.33 -10.75 -11.43
N GLY A 163 -9.03 -9.64 -11.21
CA GLY A 163 -9.87 -8.97 -12.19
C GLY A 163 -9.43 -7.58 -12.57
N ALA A 164 -10.42 -6.71 -12.78
CA ALA A 164 -10.21 -5.30 -13.05
C ALA A 164 -9.66 -4.56 -11.82
N ILE A 165 -9.07 -3.39 -12.06
CA ILE A 165 -8.72 -2.43 -11.03
C ILE A 165 -9.92 -1.53 -10.68
N TRP A 166 -9.93 -0.92 -9.50
CA TRP A 166 -11.02 -0.04 -9.04
C TRP A 166 -10.51 1.27 -8.41
N ASP A 167 -11.24 2.37 -8.57
CA ASP A 167 -10.82 3.72 -8.17
C ASP A 167 -11.41 4.14 -6.81
N TRP A 168 -10.63 4.87 -6.00
CA TRP A 168 -11.05 5.36 -4.68
C TRP A 168 -12.19 6.40 -4.71
N LEU A 169 -12.29 7.16 -5.80
CA LEU A 169 -13.29 8.20 -6.01
C LEU A 169 -14.44 7.76 -6.90
N GLU A 170 -14.29 6.64 -7.62
CA GLU A 170 -15.29 6.10 -8.55
C GLU A 170 -15.44 4.58 -8.38
N ASN A 171 -16.35 4.18 -7.48
CA ASN A 171 -16.75 2.80 -7.27
C ASN A 171 -18.15 2.74 -6.59
N PRO A 172 -18.81 1.57 -6.52
CA PRO A 172 -20.18 1.44 -5.99
C PRO A 172 -20.35 1.78 -4.51
N PHE A 173 -19.27 1.92 -3.74
CA PHE A 173 -19.30 2.12 -2.28
C PHE A 173 -18.95 3.55 -1.86
N VAL A 174 -18.72 4.47 -2.81
CA VAL A 174 -18.46 5.87 -2.49
C VAL A 174 -19.63 6.45 -1.69
N GLY A 175 -19.32 7.07 -0.55
CA GLY A 175 -20.31 7.64 0.37
C GLY A 175 -20.82 6.66 1.43
N GLN A 176 -20.46 5.37 1.36
CA GLN A 176 -20.80 4.40 2.39
C GLN A 176 -19.81 4.47 3.56
N ARG A 177 -20.33 4.33 4.77
CA ARG A 177 -19.54 4.35 6.02
C ARG A 177 -18.42 3.31 6.00
N GLU A 178 -18.74 2.09 5.59
CA GLU A 178 -17.82 0.97 5.55
C GLU A 178 -16.68 1.26 4.56
N PHE A 179 -16.94 1.89 3.42
CA PHE A 179 -15.87 2.28 2.51
C PHE A 179 -15.01 3.44 3.05
N ASN A 180 -15.62 4.37 3.80
CA ASN A 180 -14.85 5.41 4.49
C ASN A 180 -13.94 4.83 5.58
N GLY A 181 -14.36 3.77 6.28
CA GLY A 181 -13.48 3.05 7.21
C GLY A 181 -12.21 2.49 6.55
N LEU A 182 -12.30 1.99 5.31
CA LEU A 182 -11.13 1.51 4.56
C LEU A 182 -10.13 2.64 4.29
N LYS A 183 -10.64 3.82 3.94
CA LYS A 183 -9.81 5.02 3.73
C LYS A 183 -9.11 5.43 5.03
N VAL A 184 -9.83 5.42 6.16
CA VAL A 184 -9.23 5.69 7.48
C VAL A 184 -8.11 4.71 7.77
N LEU A 185 -8.27 3.42 7.45
CA LEU A 185 -7.19 2.43 7.63
C LEU A 185 -5.95 2.77 6.79
N MET A 186 -6.11 3.19 5.53
CA MET A 186 -4.97 3.62 4.70
C MET A 186 -4.22 4.80 5.34
N VAL A 187 -4.95 5.77 5.89
CA VAL A 187 -4.34 6.92 6.58
C VAL A 187 -3.74 6.51 7.92
N LEU A 188 -4.39 5.63 8.69
CA LEU A 188 -3.94 5.15 10.01
C LEU A 188 -2.53 4.57 9.92
N VAL A 189 -2.30 3.75 8.90
CA VAL A 189 -0.99 3.13 8.67
C VAL A 189 -0.06 4.04 7.84
N ALA A 190 -0.47 5.26 7.50
CA ALA A 190 0.30 6.19 6.66
C ALA A 190 0.67 5.61 5.28
N ASN A 191 -0.23 4.84 4.67
CA ASN A 191 -0.02 4.33 3.32
C ASN A 191 -0.14 5.48 2.30
N TYR A 192 0.97 5.89 1.69
CA TYR A 192 0.98 6.95 0.69
C TYR A 192 0.76 6.46 -0.74
N ASP A 193 0.83 5.15 -1.00
CA ASP A 193 0.74 4.59 -2.34
C ASP A 193 -0.65 4.08 -2.70
N THR A 194 -1.67 4.94 -2.53
CA THR A 194 -3.07 4.63 -2.84
C THR A 194 -3.40 4.82 -4.33
N ARG A 195 -2.53 4.34 -5.23
CA ARG A 195 -2.73 4.43 -6.69
C ARG A 195 -3.79 3.43 -7.17
N LEU A 196 -4.38 3.72 -8.33
CA LEU A 196 -5.37 2.87 -8.98
C LEU A 196 -4.84 1.44 -9.23
N ASP A 197 -3.57 1.29 -9.58
CA ASP A 197 -2.95 -0.02 -9.86
C ASP A 197 -2.74 -0.88 -8.62
N ASN A 198 -2.86 -0.29 -7.43
CA ASN A 198 -2.78 -0.99 -6.15
C ASN A 198 -4.17 -1.45 -5.65
N ASN A 199 -5.19 -1.35 -6.49
CA ASN A 199 -6.55 -1.77 -6.16
C ASN A 199 -7.00 -2.82 -7.17
N GLN A 200 -7.46 -3.99 -6.73
CA GLN A 200 -7.91 -5.06 -7.61
C GLN A 200 -9.25 -5.65 -7.16
N ILE A 201 -10.04 -6.12 -8.12
CA ILE A 201 -11.25 -6.89 -7.86
C ILE A 201 -10.90 -8.36 -7.95
N TYR A 202 -11.14 -9.11 -6.87
CA TYR A 202 -11.00 -10.57 -6.85
C TYR A 202 -12.38 -11.21 -7.01
N TYR A 203 -12.45 -12.23 -7.86
CA TYR A 203 -13.66 -13.03 -8.02
C TYR A 203 -13.52 -14.35 -7.30
N GLY A 204 -14.56 -14.69 -6.54
CA GLY A 204 -14.69 -15.97 -5.87
C GLY A 204 -16.14 -16.22 -5.49
N LYS A 205 -16.49 -17.50 -5.33
CA LYS A 205 -17.78 -17.86 -4.74
C LYS A 205 -17.73 -17.58 -3.25
N ASN A 206 -18.83 -17.07 -2.72
CA ASN A 206 -19.09 -17.14 -1.28
C ASN A 206 -19.20 -18.63 -0.91
N SER A 207 -18.47 -19.07 0.11
CA SER A 207 -18.44 -20.48 0.54
C SER A 207 -19.76 -20.96 1.13
N GLU A 208 -20.55 -20.06 1.71
CA GLU A 208 -21.83 -20.38 2.35
C GLU A 208 -22.99 -20.31 1.36
N THR A 209 -23.07 -19.24 0.57
CA THR A 209 -24.21 -19.00 -0.32
C THR A 209 -23.99 -19.48 -1.75
N GLY A 210 -22.74 -19.79 -2.13
CA GLY A 210 -22.36 -20.15 -3.49
C GLY A 210 -22.41 -19.01 -4.52
N VAL A 211 -22.87 -17.81 -4.11
CA VAL A 211 -23.00 -16.62 -4.96
C VAL A 211 -21.62 -16.14 -5.41
N MET A 212 -21.48 -15.80 -6.69
CA MET A 212 -20.27 -15.16 -7.21
C MET A 212 -20.15 -13.74 -6.68
N GLU A 213 -18.99 -13.40 -6.14
CA GLU A 213 -18.71 -12.07 -5.59
C GLU A 213 -17.60 -11.38 -6.37
N ALA A 214 -17.73 -10.07 -6.52
CA ALA A 214 -16.69 -9.16 -6.96
C ALA A 214 -16.13 -8.44 -5.72
N ARG A 215 -15.04 -8.98 -5.15
CA ARG A 215 -14.43 -8.52 -3.89
C ARG A 215 -13.44 -7.39 -4.18
N TYR A 216 -13.67 -6.21 -3.62
CA TYR A 216 -12.82 -5.04 -3.82
C TYR A 216 -11.66 -5.07 -2.81
N VAL A 217 -10.48 -5.40 -3.30
CA VAL A 217 -9.28 -5.64 -2.49
C VAL A 217 -8.29 -4.50 -2.69
N VAL A 218 -7.74 -3.98 -1.59
CA VAL A 218 -6.54 -3.13 -1.65
C VAL A 218 -5.32 -4.05 -1.61
N THR A 219 -4.45 -3.88 -2.58
CA THR A 219 -3.23 -4.68 -2.80
C THR A 219 -2.00 -3.78 -2.68
N ASP A 220 -0.82 -4.37 -2.47
CA ASP A 220 0.45 -3.62 -2.41
C ASP A 220 0.46 -2.44 -1.41
N ILE A 221 0.00 -2.72 -0.18
CA ILE A 221 -0.11 -1.73 0.90
C ILE A 221 1.16 -1.63 1.76
N GLY A 222 2.32 -2.01 1.22
CA GLY A 222 3.61 -1.99 1.93
C GLY A 222 4.27 -0.63 2.05
N ALA A 223 3.80 0.37 1.31
CA ALA A 223 4.29 1.75 1.35
C ALA A 223 3.73 2.53 2.56
N THR A 224 3.94 1.98 3.75
CA THR A 224 3.23 2.29 5.00
C THR A 224 4.19 2.29 6.20
N LEU A 225 3.70 2.57 7.41
CA LEU A 225 4.48 2.59 8.66
C LEU A 225 5.70 3.54 8.59
N GLY A 226 5.47 4.71 7.99
CA GLY A 226 6.44 5.80 7.87
C GLY A 226 5.69 7.13 7.69
N LYS A 227 6.13 7.96 6.74
CA LYS A 227 5.55 9.30 6.51
C LYS A 227 4.99 9.46 5.11
N VAL A 228 3.77 10.02 5.01
CA VAL A 228 3.03 10.22 3.75
C VAL A 228 3.66 11.27 2.82
N GLY A 229 4.60 12.07 3.35
CA GLY A 229 5.41 13.04 2.62
C GLY A 229 4.65 14.32 2.28
N GLY A 230 4.73 15.32 3.18
CA GLY A 230 4.15 16.66 3.03
C GLY A 230 5.18 17.76 2.74
N LEU A 231 4.85 19.03 3.06
CA LEU A 231 5.66 20.23 2.83
C LEU A 231 7.16 20.02 3.15
N GLY A 232 8.02 19.94 2.13
CA GLY A 232 9.48 19.80 2.27
C GLY A 232 9.98 18.44 2.78
N GLY A 233 9.08 17.48 3.06
CA GLY A 233 9.42 16.17 3.62
C GLY A 233 9.59 15.07 2.59
N LYS A 234 10.51 14.13 2.84
CA LYS A 234 10.64 12.88 2.08
C LYS A 234 9.60 11.87 2.58
N ARG A 235 9.04 11.08 1.66
CA ARG A 235 8.24 9.90 2.01
C ARG A 235 9.13 8.83 2.60
N SER A 236 8.59 8.09 3.55
CA SER A 236 9.26 6.91 4.11
C SER A 236 8.26 5.81 4.39
N LYS A 237 8.78 4.60 4.45
CA LYS A 237 8.04 3.37 4.69
C LYS A 237 8.89 2.51 5.61
N ASN A 238 8.26 1.85 6.57
CA ASN A 238 8.96 1.05 7.57
C ASN A 238 10.06 1.83 8.33
N VAL A 239 9.76 3.08 8.72
CA VAL A 239 10.65 3.92 9.55
C VAL A 239 9.86 4.43 10.75
N LEU A 240 10.13 3.86 11.92
CA LEU A 240 9.37 4.13 13.15
C LEU A 240 9.40 5.61 13.55
N GLU A 241 10.56 6.25 13.53
CA GLU A 241 10.69 7.64 13.97
C GLU A 241 9.93 8.62 13.07
N ASP A 242 9.88 8.34 11.77
CA ASP A 242 9.07 9.11 10.84
C ASP A 242 7.57 8.89 11.05
N PHE A 243 7.16 7.66 11.39
CA PHE A 243 5.78 7.35 11.72
C PHE A 243 5.35 8.01 13.02
N ARG A 244 6.20 7.94 14.06
CA ARG A 244 6.01 8.52 15.39
C ARG A 244 5.90 10.05 15.34
N SER A 245 6.74 10.71 14.54
CA SER A 245 6.77 12.17 14.44
C SER A 245 5.70 12.75 13.51
N SER A 246 4.96 11.92 12.78
CA SER A 246 3.91 12.41 11.87
C SER A 246 2.59 12.70 12.60
N LYS A 247 1.97 13.83 12.26
CA LYS A 247 0.63 14.18 12.72
C LYS A 247 -0.36 13.22 12.04
N PHE A 248 -1.50 12.97 12.69
CA PHE A 248 -2.51 12.05 12.17
C PHE A 248 -3.80 12.78 11.81
N ILE A 249 -4.47 13.39 12.79
CA ILE A 249 -5.62 14.28 12.55
C ILE A 249 -5.11 15.72 12.50
N GLU A 250 -5.39 16.43 11.41
CA GLU A 250 -5.05 17.83 11.21
C GLU A 250 -6.03 18.75 11.95
N THR A 251 -7.34 18.61 11.66
CA THR A 251 -8.45 19.35 12.25
C THR A 251 -9.72 18.50 12.31
N VAL A 252 -10.67 18.89 13.17
CA VAL A 252 -12.05 18.39 13.20
C VAL A 252 -12.97 19.58 13.17
N GLU A 253 -13.75 19.75 12.10
CA GLU A 253 -14.60 20.92 11.91
C GLU A 253 -15.80 20.55 11.04
N ASN A 254 -16.95 21.18 11.28
CA ASN A 254 -18.15 21.01 10.46
C ASN A 254 -18.58 19.54 10.26
N GLY A 255 -18.40 18.68 11.27
CA GLY A 255 -18.73 17.26 11.18
C GLY A 255 -17.75 16.42 10.36
N MET A 256 -16.61 16.99 9.93
CA MET A 256 -15.59 16.32 9.14
C MET A 256 -14.26 16.21 9.90
N VAL A 257 -13.57 15.09 9.73
CA VAL A 257 -12.19 14.88 10.19
C VAL A 257 -11.28 15.13 9.00
N ASN A 258 -10.35 16.07 9.14
CA ASN A 258 -9.29 16.29 8.18
C ASN A 258 -8.01 15.61 8.69
N PHE A 259 -7.48 14.66 7.93
CA PHE A 259 -6.22 13.98 8.23
C PHE A 259 -5.00 14.72 7.69
N ASP A 260 -3.85 14.56 8.35
CA ASP A 260 -2.54 14.99 7.83
C ASP A 260 -2.07 14.04 6.72
N TYR A 261 -2.81 14.04 5.61
CA TYR A 261 -2.58 13.18 4.45
C TYR A 261 -2.27 14.05 3.22
N HIS A 262 -1.02 14.51 3.15
CA HIS A 262 -0.51 15.28 2.03
C HIS A 262 0.40 14.42 1.17
N THR A 263 0.11 14.32 -0.13
CA THR A 263 0.88 13.51 -1.08
C THR A 263 1.43 14.35 -2.24
N LYS A 264 0.96 15.58 -2.43
CA LYS A 264 1.54 16.48 -3.44
C LYS A 264 2.96 16.89 -3.04
N PRO A 265 3.98 16.63 -3.87
CA PRO A 265 5.28 17.24 -3.65
C PRO A 265 5.19 18.75 -3.87
N LYS A 266 5.83 19.52 -2.99
CA LYS A 266 5.99 20.97 -3.09
C LYS A 266 7.49 21.30 -3.21
N GLY A 267 7.86 22.51 -3.66
CA GLY A 267 9.25 22.90 -3.91
C GLY A 267 9.82 22.29 -5.19
N ALA A 268 11.11 21.88 -5.20
CA ALA A 268 11.76 21.30 -6.38
C ALA A 268 11.06 20.02 -6.91
N GLY A 269 10.33 19.29 -6.05
CA GLY A 269 9.49 18.16 -6.45
C GLY A 269 8.26 18.55 -7.28
N GLY A 270 7.87 19.83 -7.31
CA GLY A 270 6.85 20.34 -8.22
C GLY A 270 7.29 20.24 -9.69
N PHE A 271 8.61 20.34 -9.97
CA PHE A 271 9.14 20.12 -11.32
C PHE A 271 8.91 18.68 -11.82
N ALA A 272 8.71 17.70 -10.93
CA ALA A 272 8.35 16.33 -11.36
C ALA A 272 7.01 16.27 -12.10
N SER A 273 6.09 17.22 -11.86
CA SER A 273 4.85 17.33 -12.65
C SER A 273 5.07 17.88 -14.07
N VAL A 274 6.20 18.55 -14.32
CA VAL A 274 6.61 19.01 -15.67
C VAL A 274 7.10 17.83 -16.50
N PHE A 275 7.78 16.86 -15.88
CA PHE A 275 8.35 15.70 -16.56
C PHE A 275 7.44 14.45 -16.56
N ASN A 276 6.34 14.45 -15.81
CA ASN A 276 5.38 13.34 -15.74
C ASN A 276 3.93 13.86 -15.80
N PRO A 277 3.36 14.00 -17.02
CA PRO A 277 2.00 14.46 -17.22
C PRO A 277 0.99 13.70 -16.36
N GLY A 278 0.13 14.42 -15.64
CA GLY A 278 -0.91 13.84 -14.78
C GLY A 278 -0.43 13.33 -13.40
N TYR A 279 0.87 13.39 -13.08
CA TYR A 279 1.36 13.08 -11.74
C TYR A 279 0.71 13.95 -10.64
N GLY A 280 0.64 15.27 -10.85
CA GLY A 280 0.01 16.20 -9.91
C GLY A 280 -1.48 15.89 -9.67
N LYS A 281 -2.23 15.60 -10.75
CA LYS A 281 -3.64 15.19 -10.68
C LYS A 281 -3.80 13.90 -9.88
N ARG A 282 -2.92 12.91 -10.08
CA ARG A 282 -2.94 11.65 -9.32
C ARG A 282 -2.73 11.89 -7.82
N GLN A 283 -1.77 12.73 -7.42
CA GLN A 283 -1.58 13.06 -5.99
C GLN A 283 -2.79 13.83 -5.42
N ALA A 284 -3.36 14.76 -6.19
CA ALA A 284 -4.57 15.48 -5.79
C ALA A 284 -5.76 14.54 -5.56
N ASN A 285 -5.93 13.53 -6.42
CA ASN A 285 -6.99 12.53 -6.26
C ASN A 285 -6.77 11.67 -5.00
N LYS A 286 -5.53 11.31 -4.67
CA LYS A 286 -5.22 10.60 -3.41
C LYS A 286 -5.62 11.43 -2.18
N GLU A 287 -5.24 12.70 -2.16
CA GLU A 287 -5.63 13.62 -1.08
C GLU A 287 -7.14 13.80 -1.02
N LYS A 288 -7.81 14.00 -2.16
CA LYS A 288 -9.27 14.12 -2.24
C LYS A 288 -9.97 12.87 -1.69
N ALA A 289 -9.44 11.69 -1.96
CA ALA A 289 -10.03 10.45 -1.49
C ALA A 289 -9.91 10.26 0.02
N MET A 290 -8.77 10.63 0.61
CA MET A 290 -8.39 10.20 1.96
C MET A 290 -8.47 11.29 3.03
N ARG A 291 -8.38 12.57 2.63
CA ARG A 291 -8.09 13.65 3.58
C ARG A 291 -9.27 14.01 4.47
N SER A 292 -10.48 14.08 3.93
CA SER A 292 -11.65 14.59 4.65
C SER A 292 -12.76 13.55 4.65
N LEU A 293 -13.14 13.08 5.84
CA LEU A 293 -14.15 12.04 6.03
C LEU A 293 -15.13 12.41 7.16
N PRO A 294 -16.40 11.95 7.12
CA PRO A 294 -17.37 12.26 8.17
C PRO A 294 -16.94 11.73 9.53
N VAL A 295 -17.17 12.52 10.58
CA VAL A 295 -16.76 12.21 11.96
C VAL A 295 -17.37 10.91 12.47
N GLU A 296 -18.64 10.64 12.14
CA GLU A 296 -19.34 9.42 12.52
C GLU A 296 -18.69 8.15 11.94
N ASP A 297 -18.29 8.18 10.67
CA ASP A 297 -17.65 7.05 9.99
C ASP A 297 -16.26 6.78 10.57
N VAL A 298 -15.52 7.85 10.85
CA VAL A 298 -14.18 7.79 11.43
C VAL A 298 -14.23 7.26 12.86
N ARG A 299 -15.19 7.71 13.67
CA ARG A 299 -15.40 7.17 15.03
C ARG A 299 -15.81 5.71 15.00
N TRP A 300 -16.68 5.33 14.06
CA TRP A 300 -17.14 3.94 13.92
C TRP A 300 -15.97 2.97 13.73
N ILE A 301 -15.10 3.21 12.74
CA ILE A 301 -13.93 2.35 12.52
C ILE A 301 -12.91 2.47 13.65
N GLY A 302 -12.75 3.65 14.25
CA GLY A 302 -11.91 3.84 15.44
C GLY A 302 -12.37 3.01 16.64
N SER A 303 -13.69 2.86 16.82
CA SER A 303 -14.28 2.04 17.87
C SER A 303 -14.08 0.55 17.61
N MET A 304 -14.15 0.12 16.36
CA MET A 304 -13.82 -1.26 15.98
C MET A 304 -12.33 -1.57 16.22
N LEU A 305 -11.43 -0.70 15.77
CA LEU A 305 -9.99 -0.84 15.96
C LEU A 305 -9.59 -0.90 17.44
N ALA A 306 -10.27 -0.13 18.29
CA ALA A 306 -10.04 -0.12 19.73
C ALA A 306 -10.36 -1.46 20.43
N ARG A 307 -11.07 -2.39 19.76
CA ARG A 307 -11.35 -3.74 20.27
C ARG A 307 -10.18 -4.71 20.11
N LEU A 308 -9.19 -4.40 19.26
CA LEU A 308 -7.96 -5.19 19.19
C LEU A 308 -7.22 -5.08 20.52
N SER A 309 -6.70 -6.18 21.04
CA SER A 309 -5.80 -6.20 22.19
C SER A 309 -4.36 -5.84 21.80
N ASP A 310 -3.54 -5.46 22.77
CA ASP A 310 -2.12 -5.19 22.50
C ASP A 310 -1.41 -6.45 22.02
N GLU A 311 -1.81 -7.61 22.51
CA GLU A 311 -1.25 -8.88 22.09
C GLU A 311 -1.57 -9.20 20.63
N GLN A 312 -2.80 -8.95 20.19
CA GLN A 312 -3.15 -9.08 18.77
C GLN A 312 -2.32 -8.13 17.89
N LEU A 313 -2.07 -6.90 18.35
CA LEU A 313 -1.17 -5.99 17.64
C LEU A 313 0.26 -6.54 17.60
N ARG A 314 0.80 -7.01 18.74
CA ARG A 314 2.10 -7.67 18.78
C ARG A 314 2.18 -8.85 17.83
N ASP A 315 1.15 -9.67 17.73
CA ASP A 315 1.13 -10.82 16.83
C ASP A 315 1.25 -10.40 15.36
N ALA A 316 0.63 -9.28 14.96
CA ALA A 316 0.81 -8.74 13.61
C ALA A 316 2.26 -8.34 13.33
N PHE A 317 2.94 -7.70 14.29
CA PHE A 317 4.34 -7.29 14.15
C PHE A 317 5.32 -8.46 14.27
N ARG A 318 5.08 -9.41 15.19
CA ARG A 318 5.86 -10.66 15.27
C ARG A 318 5.73 -11.45 13.98
N ALA A 319 4.57 -11.45 13.33
CA ALA A 319 4.37 -12.13 12.04
C ALA A 319 5.21 -11.52 10.92
N ALA A 320 5.65 -10.28 11.10
CA ALA A 320 6.56 -9.55 10.24
C ALA A 320 8.01 -9.50 10.79
N HIS A 321 8.30 -10.26 11.86
CA HIS A 321 9.63 -10.38 12.46
C HIS A 321 10.28 -9.03 12.85
N TYR A 322 9.49 -8.08 13.33
CA TYR A 322 10.05 -6.89 13.98
C TYR A 322 10.73 -7.24 15.29
N ASP A 323 11.82 -6.56 15.63
CA ASP A 323 12.39 -6.61 16.96
C ASP A 323 11.44 -5.98 17.99
N ASN A 324 11.59 -6.36 19.27
CA ASN A 324 10.67 -5.96 20.32
C ASN A 324 10.58 -4.43 20.50
N ALA A 325 11.71 -3.72 20.42
CA ALA A 325 11.71 -2.27 20.66
C ALA A 325 11.00 -1.53 19.52
N THR A 326 11.29 -1.89 18.28
CA THR A 326 10.63 -1.31 17.10
C THR A 326 9.14 -1.65 17.09
N MET A 327 8.77 -2.90 17.41
CA MET A 327 7.39 -3.35 17.52
C MET A 327 6.59 -2.51 18.52
N GLU A 328 7.05 -2.41 19.77
CA GLU A 328 6.34 -1.66 20.82
C GLU A 328 6.23 -0.17 20.47
N GLY A 329 7.27 0.39 19.82
CA GLY A 329 7.23 1.74 19.29
C GLY A 329 6.09 1.97 18.29
N TYR A 330 5.92 1.06 17.33
CA TYR A 330 4.82 1.16 16.36
C TYR A 330 3.45 0.97 17.01
N ILE A 331 3.32 -0.01 17.92
CA ILE A 331 2.08 -0.27 18.64
C ILE A 331 1.65 0.95 19.45
N SER A 332 2.57 1.58 20.16
CA SER A 332 2.33 2.81 20.91
C SER A 332 1.75 3.92 20.02
N VAL A 333 2.35 4.16 18.85
CA VAL A 333 1.85 5.17 17.89
C VAL A 333 0.48 4.78 17.33
N LEU A 334 0.28 3.52 16.95
CA LEU A 334 -1.01 3.02 16.46
C LEU A 334 -2.12 3.18 17.51
N ARG A 335 -1.85 2.85 18.77
CA ARG A 335 -2.78 3.08 19.88
C ARG A 335 -3.13 4.54 20.06
N GLY A 336 -2.13 5.42 20.03
CA GLY A 336 -2.35 6.86 20.08
C GLY A 336 -3.28 7.34 18.97
N ARG A 337 -3.10 6.84 17.73
CA ARG A 337 -3.97 7.16 16.59
C ARG A 337 -5.37 6.58 16.74
N ILE A 338 -5.50 5.31 17.14
CA ILE A 338 -6.80 4.66 17.38
C ILE A 338 -7.61 5.41 18.44
N ASN A 339 -6.95 5.83 19.52
CA ASN A 339 -7.60 6.61 20.58
C ASN A 339 -8.10 7.97 20.06
N GLN A 340 -7.32 8.66 19.21
CA GLN A 340 -7.78 9.89 18.55
C GLN A 340 -9.06 9.66 17.74
N LEU A 341 -9.16 8.54 16.98
CA LEU A 341 -10.36 8.20 16.21
C LEU A 341 -11.57 7.94 17.13
N LYS A 342 -11.39 7.11 18.17
CA LYS A 342 -12.46 6.72 19.09
C LYS A 342 -13.01 7.90 19.89
N GLN A 343 -12.14 8.84 20.27
CA GLN A 343 -12.48 9.99 21.13
C GLN A 343 -13.04 11.20 20.36
N LEU A 344 -13.22 11.10 19.04
CA LEU A 344 -13.85 12.16 18.26
C LEU A 344 -15.22 12.53 18.86
N PRO A 345 -15.64 13.81 18.82
CA PRO A 345 -16.91 14.27 19.40
C PRO A 345 -18.10 13.83 18.56
N SER A 346 -19.13 13.23 19.18
CA SER A 346 -20.38 12.95 18.47
C SER A 346 -20.93 14.24 17.89
N SER A 347 -21.35 14.21 16.62
CA SER A 347 -22.06 15.32 16.02
C SER A 347 -23.26 15.64 16.91
N ALA A 348 -23.30 16.85 17.48
CA ALA A 348 -24.50 17.32 18.13
C ALA A 348 -25.63 17.27 17.09
N PRO A 349 -26.85 16.82 17.45
CA PRO A 349 -27.96 16.87 16.51
C PRO A 349 -28.06 18.31 16.01
N SER A 350 -27.98 18.50 14.69
CA SER A 350 -28.26 19.80 14.08
C SER A 350 -29.60 20.25 14.63
N ALA A 351 -29.61 21.35 15.39
CA ALA A 351 -30.82 22.06 15.70
C ALA A 351 -31.42 22.43 14.33
N MET A 352 -32.41 21.65 13.88
CA MET A 352 -33.24 22.04 12.75
C MET A 352 -33.74 23.43 13.05
N GLY A 353 -33.40 24.37 12.18
CA GLY A 353 -33.83 25.75 12.29
C GLY A 353 -35.33 25.80 12.42
N GLN A 354 -35.82 26.25 13.57
CA GLN A 354 -37.07 26.99 13.61
C GLN A 354 -36.77 28.35 12.99
N LYS A 355 -37.13 28.53 11.72
CA LYS A 355 -37.61 29.80 11.17
C LYS A 355 -38.60 29.55 10.06
#